data_AF-A0AA38FIK2-F1
#
_entry.id   AF-A0AA38FIK2-F1
#
_cell.length_a   1.000
_cell.length_b   1.000
_cell.length_c   1.000
_cell.angle_alpha   90.00
_cell.angle_beta   90.00
_cell.angle_gamma   90.00
#
_symmetry.space_group_name_H-M   'P 1'
#
loop_
_entity.id
_entity.type
_entity.pdbx_description
1 polymer ?
#
loop_
_entity_poly.entity_id
_entity_poly.type
_entity_poly.pdbx_seq_one_letter_code
_entity_poly.pdbx_strand_id
1 'polypeptide(L)'
;MELHSEALIHADGTLVWSTNTFNKGVAGIELQTNGNLVLYDKNNRSVWQSFDHPTDTLLVGQSLKIDTVKKLVSRASEKDGSEGPYSLVMEAGGFA
;
A
#
# COMPACT_ATOMS: atom_id res chain seq x y z
N MET A 1 -20.41 8.35 -15.85
CA MET A 1 -19.05 8.86 -15.62
C MET A 1 -18.40 7.86 -14.70
N GLU A 2 -17.67 6.90 -15.24
CA GLU A 2 -17.04 5.83 -14.46
C GLU A 2 -15.89 6.42 -13.63
N LEU A 3 -15.94 6.19 -12.33
CA LEU A 3 -14.93 6.65 -11.38
C LEU A 3 -13.73 5.70 -11.48
N HIS A 4 -12.72 6.06 -12.27
CA HIS A 4 -11.48 5.29 -12.40
C HIS A 4 -10.54 5.54 -11.23
N SER A 5 -10.95 5.12 -10.03
CA SER A 5 -10.07 4.89 -8.89
C SER A 5 -10.25 3.44 -8.47
N GLU A 6 -9.16 2.67 -8.32
CA GLU A 6 -9.25 1.35 -7.72
C GLU A 6 -9.64 1.52 -6.25
N ALA A 7 -10.91 1.25 -5.95
CA ALA A 7 -11.55 1.60 -4.70
C ALA A 7 -12.37 0.43 -4.15
N LEU A 8 -12.35 0.31 -2.83
CA LEU A 8 -13.26 -0.55 -2.08
C LEU A 8 -14.44 0.32 -1.62
N ILE A 9 -15.63 -0.05 -2.07
CA ILE A 9 -16.88 0.65 -1.75
C ILE A 9 -17.78 -0.33 -1.00
N HIS A 10 -18.33 0.11 0.13
CA HIS A 10 -19.28 -0.66 0.91
C HIS A 10 -20.62 -0.80 0.17
N ALA A 11 -21.46 -1.76 0.56
CA ALA A 11 -22.73 -2.02 -0.13
C ALA A 11 -23.71 -0.84 -0.12
N ASP A 12 -23.57 0.08 0.84
CA ASP A 12 -24.36 1.31 0.97
C ASP A 12 -23.80 2.48 0.12
N GLY A 13 -22.72 2.25 -0.62
CA GLY A 13 -22.05 3.27 -1.44
C GLY A 13 -20.94 4.04 -0.72
N THR A 14 -20.67 3.76 0.56
CA THR A 14 -19.60 4.42 1.32
C THR A 14 -18.22 4.02 0.78
N LEU A 15 -17.38 5.00 0.44
CA LEU A 15 -15.98 4.76 0.11
C LEU A 15 -15.23 4.31 1.36
N VAL A 16 -14.67 3.09 1.33
CA VAL A 16 -13.90 2.52 2.45
C VAL A 16 -12.41 2.76 2.26
N TRP A 17 -11.91 2.58 1.03
CA TRP A 17 -10.49 2.71 0.72
C TRP A 17 -10.28 2.97 -0.79
N SER A 18 -9.20 3.64 -1.14
CA SER A 18 -8.76 3.79 -2.54
C SER A 18 -7.25 3.94 -2.65
N THR A 19 -6.70 3.55 -3.81
CA THR A 19 -5.30 3.79 -4.19
C THR A 19 -4.97 5.26 -4.50
N ASN A 20 -5.99 6.13 -4.57
CA ASN A 20 -5.88 7.55 -4.92
C ASN A 20 -5.25 7.82 -6.30
N THR A 21 -5.50 6.91 -7.25
CA THR A 21 -4.99 6.94 -8.64
C THR A 21 -5.94 7.60 -9.63
N PHE A 22 -6.95 8.33 -9.16
CA PHE A 22 -7.91 9.00 -10.02
C PHE A 22 -7.21 9.89 -11.07
N ASN A 23 -7.63 9.76 -12.33
CA ASN A 23 -7.02 10.44 -13.48
C ASN A 23 -5.51 10.19 -13.68
N LYS A 24 -4.95 9.13 -13.08
CA LYS A 24 -3.54 8.74 -13.32
C LYS A 24 -3.37 7.78 -14.49
N GLY A 25 -4.45 7.40 -15.17
CA GLY A 25 -4.41 6.61 -16.39
C GLY A 25 -4.10 5.13 -16.19
N VAL A 26 -4.50 4.56 -15.05
CA VAL A 26 -4.36 3.12 -14.77
C VAL A 26 -5.06 2.31 -15.84
N ALA A 27 -4.38 1.28 -16.33
CA ALA A 27 -4.81 0.40 -17.41
C ALA A 27 -4.64 -1.09 -17.09
N GLY A 28 -3.92 -1.43 -16.01
CA GLY A 28 -3.71 -2.81 -15.60
C GLY A 28 -3.28 -2.93 -14.15
N ILE A 29 -3.50 -4.13 -13.60
CA ILE A 29 -3.12 -4.55 -12.25
C ILE A 29 -2.36 -5.88 -12.34
N GLU A 30 -1.27 -6.00 -11.58
CA GLU A 30 -0.46 -7.21 -11.51
C GLU A 30 -0.08 -7.49 -10.05
N LEU A 31 -0.27 -8.73 -9.61
CA LEU A 31 0.36 -9.24 -8.41
C LEU A 31 1.65 -9.96 -8.82
N GLN A 32 2.78 -9.33 -8.55
CA GLN A 32 4.11 -9.86 -8.86
C GLN A 32 4.45 -11.05 -7.95
N THR A 33 5.39 -11.88 -8.37
CA THR A 33 5.81 -13.10 -7.65
C THR A 33 6.43 -12.84 -6.27
N ASN A 34 6.93 -11.63 -6.02
CA ASN A 34 7.43 -11.19 -4.71
C ASN A 34 6.33 -10.66 -3.78
N GLY A 35 5.06 -10.67 -4.22
CA GLY A 35 3.92 -10.17 -3.46
C GLY A 35 3.62 -8.68 -3.65
N ASN A 36 4.34 -7.98 -4.52
CA ASN A 36 4.04 -6.58 -4.83
C ASN A 36 2.82 -6.49 -5.75
N LEU A 37 1.78 -5.77 -5.32
CA LEU A 37 0.61 -5.46 -6.14
C LEU A 37 0.86 -4.12 -6.82
N VAL A 38 0.95 -4.11 -8.14
CA VAL A 38 1.32 -2.93 -8.92
C VAL A 38 0.20 -2.54 -9.88
N LEU A 39 -0.09 -1.25 -9.95
CA LEU A 39 -0.97 -0.65 -10.96
C LEU A 39 -0.12 0.02 -12.03
N TYR A 40 -0.45 -0.24 -13.29
CA TYR A 40 0.29 0.29 -14.44
C TYR A 40 -0.57 1.19 -15.31
N ASP A 41 0.06 2.17 -15.95
CA ASP A 41 -0.55 2.93 -17.04
C ASP A 41 -0.46 2.18 -18.38
N LYS A 42 -1.05 2.75 -19.44
CA LYS A 42 -1.01 2.18 -20.80
C LYS A 42 0.40 2.05 -21.39
N ASN A 43 1.38 2.75 -20.83
CA ASN A 43 2.79 2.69 -21.23
C ASN A 43 3.59 1.72 -20.35
N ASN A 44 2.92 0.88 -19.57
CA ASN A 44 3.51 -0.08 -18.65
C ASN A 44 4.38 0.56 -17.54
N ARG A 45 4.10 1.82 -17.19
CA ARG A 45 4.78 2.50 -16.07
C ARG A 45 3.98 2.31 -14.79
N SER A 46 4.68 2.03 -13.69
CA SER A 46 4.05 1.92 -12.37
C SER A 46 3.45 3.28 -11.97
N VAL A 47 2.17 3.25 -11.63
CA VAL A 47 1.39 4.38 -11.13
C VAL A 47 1.25 4.31 -9.61
N TRP A 48 1.18 3.09 -9.08
CA TRP A 48 1.01 2.78 -7.66
C TRP A 48 1.53 1.37 -7.38
N GLN A 49 2.04 1.14 -6.17
CA GLN A 49 2.44 -0.21 -5.73
C GLN A 49 2.21 -0.42 -4.23
N SER A 50 1.85 -1.63 -3.82
CA SER A 50 1.58 -1.96 -2.41
C SER A 50 2.83 -1.86 -1.54
N PHE A 51 4.02 -2.07 -2.10
CA PHE A 51 5.27 -1.98 -1.37
C PHE A 51 5.56 -0.58 -0.80
N ASP A 52 4.97 0.47 -1.39
CA ASP A 52 5.04 1.84 -0.85
C ASP A 52 4.03 2.09 0.29
N HIS A 53 3.22 1.10 0.66
CA HIS A 53 2.19 1.15 1.70
C HIS A 53 2.31 -0.07 2.64
N PRO A 54 3.40 -0.17 3.42
CA PRO A 54 3.61 -1.29 4.33
C PRO A 54 2.56 -1.38 5.44
N THR A 55 2.35 -2.59 5.96
CA THR A 55 1.52 -2.90 7.12
C THR A 55 2.39 -3.33 8.31
N ASP A 56 2.34 -4.59 8.74
CA ASP A 56 3.09 -5.16 9.86
C ASP A 56 4.27 -6.03 9.41
N THR A 57 4.44 -6.23 8.10
CA THR A 57 5.38 -7.19 7.51
C THR A 57 6.23 -6.54 6.43
N LEU A 58 7.52 -6.85 6.40
CA LEU A 58 8.45 -6.47 5.33
C LEU A 58 8.75 -7.69 4.44
N LEU A 59 8.41 -7.62 3.16
CA LEU A 59 8.65 -8.70 2.20
C LEU A 59 10.00 -8.57 1.49
N VAL A 60 10.48 -9.67 0.91
CA VAL A 60 11.70 -9.68 0.11
C VAL A 60 11.53 -8.77 -1.11
N GLY A 61 12.45 -7.82 -1.30
CA GLY A 61 12.40 -6.81 -2.36
C GLY A 61 11.63 -5.55 -1.98
N GLN A 62 10.91 -5.53 -0.86
CA GLN A 62 10.36 -4.31 -0.29
C GLN A 62 11.47 -3.56 0.49
N SER A 63 11.42 -2.24 0.48
CA SER A 63 12.40 -1.40 1.19
C SER A 63 11.71 -0.35 2.04
N LEU A 64 12.12 -0.24 3.30
CA LEU A 64 11.77 0.89 4.17
C LEU A 64 12.80 1.99 3.93
N LYS A 65 12.35 3.13 3.41
CA LYS A 65 13.22 4.26 3.09
C LYS A 65 13.35 5.18 4.30
N ILE A 66 14.59 5.50 4.65
CA ILE A 66 14.92 6.58 5.60
C ILE A 66 14.23 7.87 5.12
N ASP A 67 13.76 8.68 6.06
CA ASP A 67 13.14 10.00 5.80
C ASP A 67 11.81 9.93 5.03
N THR A 68 11.13 8.79 5.09
CA THR A 68 9.72 8.68 4.70
C THR A 68 8.88 8.38 5.93
N VAL A 69 7.64 8.85 5.97
CA VAL A 69 6.66 8.51 7.03
C VAL A 69 6.22 7.03 7.01
N LYS A 70 6.94 6.17 6.27
CA LYS A 70 6.61 4.76 6.09
C LYS A 70 7.24 3.95 7.20
N LYS A 71 6.39 3.23 7.93
CA LYS A 71 6.75 2.41 9.09
C LYS A 71 6.02 1.07 8.97
N LEU A 72 6.56 0.04 9.62
CA LEU A 72 5.74 -1.13 9.92
C LEU A 72 4.96 -0.82 11.20
N VAL A 73 3.69 -1.15 11.25
CA VAL A 73 2.87 -1.05 12.47
C VAL A 73 2.30 -2.42 12.76
N SER A 74 2.54 -2.94 13.96
CA SER A 74 2.01 -4.24 14.40
C SER A 74 0.49 -4.26 14.28
N ARG A 75 -0.10 -5.43 14.07
CA ARG A 75 -1.55 -5.62 14.25
C ARG A 75 -1.98 -5.50 15.72
N ALA A 76 -3.20 -5.07 15.97
CA ALA A 76 -3.78 -4.95 17.32
C ALA A 76 -3.92 -6.32 18.01
N SER A 77 -4.26 -7.37 17.27
CA SER A 77 -4.23 -8.75 17.75
C SER A 77 -4.19 -9.76 16.59
N GLU A 78 -4.09 -11.06 16.87
CA GLU A 78 -4.18 -12.09 15.81
C GLU A 78 -5.48 -12.04 15.00
N LYS A 79 -6.58 -11.58 15.61
CA LYS A 79 -7.91 -11.51 14.99
C LYS A 79 -8.27 -10.12 14.48
N ASP A 80 -7.53 -9.10 14.91
CA ASP A 80 -7.79 -7.70 14.59
C ASP A 80 -6.58 -7.11 13.87
N GLY A 81 -6.75 -6.88 12.56
CA GLY A 81 -5.73 -6.32 11.68
C GLY A 81 -5.58 -4.80 11.74
N SER A 82 -6.29 -4.11 12.64
CA SER A 82 -6.09 -2.68 12.86
C SER A 82 -4.71 -2.38 13.47
N GLU A 83 -4.31 -1.11 13.45
CA GLU A 83 -3.02 -0.67 13.98
C GLU A 83 -2.92 -0.92 15.49
N GLY A 84 -1.88 -1.67 15.86
CA GLY A 84 -1.49 -1.99 17.22
C GLY A 84 -0.44 -1.03 17.80
N PRO A 85 0.06 -1.33 19.01
CA PRO A 85 0.86 -0.37 19.79
C PRO A 85 2.34 -0.30 19.39
N TYR A 86 2.84 -1.21 18.54
CA TYR A 86 4.26 -1.27 18.18
C TYR A 86 4.48 -0.86 16.73
N SER A 87 5.61 -0.21 16.47
CA SER A 87 6.05 0.12 15.11
C SER A 87 7.54 -0.07 14.95
N LEU A 88 7.97 -0.39 13.73
CA LEU A 88 9.37 -0.38 13.31
C LEU A 88 9.59 0.77 12.34
N VAL A 89 10.55 1.65 12.65
CA VAL A 89 10.88 2.82 11.84
C VAL A 89 12.34 2.76 11.41
N MET A 90 12.61 3.22 10.18
CA MET A 90 13.96 3.37 9.69
C MET A 90 14.44 4.81 9.88
N GLU A 91 15.38 5.02 10.80
CA GLU A 91 16.00 6.31 11.06
C GLU A 91 17.40 6.39 10.45
N ALA A 92 17.92 7.61 10.29
CA ALA A 92 19.27 7.83 9.75
C ALA A 92 20.38 7.15 10.58
N GLY A 93 20.09 6.83 11.85
CA GLY A 93 20.99 6.11 12.77
C GLY A 93 20.78 4.60 12.82
N GLY A 94 19.81 4.04 12.09
CA GLY A 94 19.45 2.62 12.16
C GLY A 94 17.99 2.40 12.57
N PHE A 95 17.70 1.22 13.13
CA PHE A 95 16.34 0.85 13.52
C PHE A 95 15.98 1.48 14.86
N ALA A 96 14.79 2.06 14.93
CA ALA A 96 14.16 2.56 16.15
C ALA A 96 12.82 1.85 16.38
#